data_AF-A0A2G5R2L8-F1
#
_entry.id   AF-A0A2G5R2L8-F1
#
_cell.length_a   1.000
_cell.length_b   1.000
_cell.length_c   1.000
_cell.angle_alpha   90.00
_cell.angle_beta   90.00
_cell.angle_gamma   90.00
#
_symmetry.space_group_name_H-M   'P 1'
#
loop_
_entity.id
_entity.type
_entity.pdbx_description
1 polymer ?
#
loop_
_entity_poly.entity_id
_entity_poly.type
_entity_poly.pdbx_seq_one_letter_code
_entity_poly.pdbx_strand_id
1 'polypeptide(L)'
;MDSPFVSDEHREAFARYGRAHFAIQTLEYELVNTYSVLSLLPERNGVEDAAWEGRVDDFFDTSFTHTFGTMLGKIKKTGRLPAELLARLEACKPERDFLVHRFFRFYIEGGAPPDQLEAAMIARSDAACDVFMALNRDLEAFSHGMAERFGITAQMIADEIEADQTARQRSGDV
;
A
#
# COMPACT_ATOMS: atom_id res chain seq x y z
N MET A 1 0.56 -16.15 -32.33
CA MET A 1 -0.76 -15.65 -31.88
C MET A 1 -0.59 -14.17 -31.73
N ASP A 2 -1.21 -13.39 -32.62
CA ASP A 2 -1.18 -11.93 -32.50
C ASP A 2 -1.91 -11.55 -31.21
N SER A 3 -1.35 -10.60 -30.45
CA SER A 3 -1.97 -10.10 -29.23
C SER A 3 -3.37 -9.58 -29.58
N PRO A 4 -4.43 -9.97 -28.85
CA PRO A 4 -5.76 -9.36 -29.05
C PRO A 4 -5.78 -7.89 -28.61
N PHE A 5 -4.73 -7.42 -27.91
CA PHE A 5 -4.62 -6.08 -27.36
C PHE A 5 -3.81 -5.16 -28.29
N VAL A 6 -4.44 -4.71 -29.37
CA VAL A 6 -3.78 -3.90 -30.42
C VAL A 6 -4.31 -2.47 -30.52
N SER A 7 -5.40 -2.11 -29.82
CA SER A 7 -5.91 -0.73 -29.81
C SER A 7 -5.24 0.12 -28.71
N ASP A 8 -5.14 1.42 -28.96
CA ASP A 8 -4.69 2.38 -27.95
C ASP A 8 -5.58 2.36 -26.70
N GLU A 9 -6.86 2.02 -26.83
CA GLU A 9 -7.83 1.92 -25.73
C GLU A 9 -7.50 0.74 -24.80
N HIS A 10 -7.07 -0.41 -25.32
CA HIS A 10 -6.61 -1.53 -24.51
C HIS A 10 -5.36 -1.15 -23.71
N ARG A 11 -4.42 -0.42 -24.35
CA ARG A 11 -3.21 0.07 -23.69
C ARG A 11 -3.55 1.01 -22.54
N GLU A 12 -4.48 1.95 -22.76
CA GLU A 12 -4.94 2.87 -21.71
C GLU A 12 -5.62 2.11 -20.57
N ALA A 13 -6.53 1.17 -20.86
CA ALA A 13 -7.19 0.36 -19.83
C ALA A 13 -6.19 -0.42 -18.96
N PHE A 14 -5.14 -1.00 -19.56
CA PHE A 14 -4.08 -1.68 -18.82
C PHE A 14 -3.20 -0.72 -18.03
N ALA A 15 -2.87 0.45 -18.56
CA ALA A 15 -2.12 1.47 -17.83
C ALA A 15 -2.91 1.96 -16.60
N ARG A 16 -4.23 2.16 -16.74
CA ARG A 16 -5.11 2.56 -15.65
C ARG A 16 -5.24 1.48 -14.58
N TYR A 17 -5.37 0.21 -14.98
CA TYR A 17 -5.28 -0.91 -14.05
C TYR A 17 -3.93 -0.93 -13.32
N GLY A 18 -2.83 -0.72 -14.04
CA GLY A 18 -1.48 -0.62 -13.45
C GLY A 18 -1.39 0.49 -12.40
N ARG A 19 -1.97 1.67 -12.66
CA ARG A 19 -2.06 2.77 -11.68
C ARG A 19 -2.86 2.39 -10.44
N ALA A 20 -3.98 1.68 -10.61
CA ALA A 20 -4.76 1.18 -9.48
C ALA A 20 -3.98 0.15 -8.66
N HIS A 21 -3.24 -0.74 -9.32
CA HIS A 21 -2.40 -1.74 -8.65
C HIS A 21 -1.21 -1.11 -7.92
N PHE A 22 -0.60 -0.07 -8.49
CA PHE A 22 0.39 0.75 -7.81
C PHE A 22 -0.20 1.32 -6.50
N ALA A 23 -1.39 1.92 -6.55
CA ALA A 23 -2.05 2.46 -5.37
C ALA A 23 -2.36 1.39 -4.30
N ILE A 24 -2.74 0.16 -4.71
CA ILE A 24 -2.91 -0.98 -3.79
C ILE A 24 -1.58 -1.31 -3.09
N GLN A 25 -0.48 -1.40 -3.84
CA GLN A 25 0.82 -1.75 -3.28
C GLN A 25 1.34 -0.68 -2.33
N THR A 26 1.15 0.61 -2.65
CA THR A 26 1.49 1.72 -1.74
C THR A 26 0.68 1.62 -0.45
N LEU A 27 -0.64 1.39 -0.54
CA LEU A 27 -1.49 1.21 0.64
C LEU A 27 -1.07 -0.01 1.48
N GLU A 28 -0.69 -1.12 0.86
CA GLU A 28 -0.20 -2.32 1.56
C GLU A 28 1.10 -2.05 2.31
N TYR A 29 2.01 -1.28 1.72
CA TYR A 29 3.23 -0.84 2.38
C TYR A 29 2.90 0.03 3.60
N GLU A 30 1.97 0.97 3.44
CA GLU A 30 1.57 1.86 4.52
C GLU A 30 0.81 1.15 5.65
N LEU A 31 0.13 0.03 5.36
CA LEU A 31 -0.38 -0.86 6.41
C LEU A 31 0.75 -1.45 7.26
N VAL A 32 1.86 -1.85 6.64
CA VAL A 32 3.03 -2.36 7.37
C VAL A 32 3.66 -1.25 8.21
N ASN A 33 3.85 -0.06 7.64
CA ASN A 33 4.35 1.11 8.37
C ASN A 33 3.47 1.46 9.57
N THR A 34 2.16 1.50 9.36
CA THR A 34 1.21 1.75 10.46
C THR A 34 1.30 0.67 11.52
N TYR A 35 1.39 -0.60 11.11
CA TYR A 35 1.51 -1.70 12.07
C TYR A 35 2.81 -1.57 12.89
N SER A 36 3.95 -1.22 12.28
CA SER A 36 5.21 -1.01 12.99
C SER A 36 5.10 0.09 14.04
N VAL A 37 4.48 1.22 13.71
CA VAL A 37 4.24 2.32 14.67
C VAL A 37 3.34 1.89 15.82
N LEU A 38 2.31 1.08 15.54
CA LEU A 38 1.33 0.67 16.55
C LEU A 38 1.80 -0.47 17.44
N SER A 39 2.63 -1.39 16.93
CA SER A 39 3.05 -2.59 17.66
C SER A 39 4.53 -2.66 17.99
N LEU A 40 5.42 -2.22 17.08
CA LEU A 40 6.87 -2.35 17.25
C LEU A 40 7.44 -1.19 18.07
N LEU A 41 7.23 0.07 17.65
CA LEU A 41 7.80 1.24 18.35
C LEU A 41 7.54 1.31 19.86
N PRO A 42 6.35 0.91 20.39
CA PRO A 42 6.12 0.86 21.82
C PRO A 42 7.11 -0.02 22.61
N GLU A 43 7.77 -0.96 21.95
CA GLU A 43 8.73 -1.89 22.55
C GLU A 43 10.15 -1.30 22.64
N ARG A 44 10.42 -0.17 21.98
CA ARG A 44 11.77 0.43 21.86
C ARG A 44 12.46 0.64 23.21
N ASN A 45 11.72 1.12 24.20
CA ASN A 45 12.27 1.47 25.51
C ASN A 45 12.77 0.27 26.33
N GLY A 46 12.62 -0.96 25.83
CA GLY A 46 13.05 -2.19 26.50
C GLY A 46 14.18 -2.94 25.81
N VAL A 47 14.84 -2.38 24.78
CA VAL A 47 15.78 -3.13 23.93
C VAL A 47 17.07 -2.31 23.68
N GLU A 48 18.21 -2.97 23.82
CA GLU A 48 19.55 -2.45 23.44
C GLU A 48 19.63 -2.19 21.93
N ASP A 49 20.39 -1.16 21.53
CA ASP A 49 20.37 -0.63 20.16
C ASP A 49 20.71 -1.67 19.07
N ALA A 50 21.74 -2.50 19.27
CA ALA A 50 22.12 -3.53 18.29
C ALA A 50 21.08 -4.67 18.17
N ALA A 51 20.36 -4.97 19.26
CA ALA A 51 19.27 -5.94 19.23
C ALA A 51 17.98 -5.34 18.65
N TRP A 52 17.87 -4.02 18.65
CA TRP A 52 16.74 -3.29 18.10
C TRP A 52 16.75 -3.31 16.57
N GLU A 53 17.90 -3.07 15.93
CA GLU A 53 18.03 -3.11 14.46
C GLU A 53 17.58 -4.45 13.87
N GLY A 54 18.14 -5.56 14.36
CA GLY A 54 17.73 -6.90 13.89
C GLY A 54 16.24 -7.20 14.14
N ARG A 55 15.66 -6.68 15.23
CA ARG A 55 14.22 -6.83 15.50
C ARG A 55 13.38 -6.02 14.50
N VAL A 56 13.83 -4.84 14.10
CA VAL A 56 13.17 -4.01 13.10
C VAL A 56 13.17 -4.74 11.75
N ASP A 57 14.32 -5.25 11.32
CA ASP A 57 14.46 -6.00 10.06
C ASP A 57 13.54 -7.23 10.04
N ASP A 58 13.62 -8.08 11.07
CA ASP A 58 12.77 -9.28 11.22
C ASP A 58 11.27 -8.93 11.18
N PHE A 59 10.90 -7.79 11.79
CA PHE A 59 9.52 -7.32 11.81
C PHE A 59 9.02 -6.96 10.42
N PHE A 60 9.79 -6.20 9.66
CA PHE A 60 9.41 -5.78 8.30
C PHE A 60 9.42 -6.97 7.35
N ASP A 61 10.47 -7.80 7.37
CA ASP A 61 10.57 -9.01 6.56
C ASP A 61 9.36 -9.93 6.78
N THR A 62 8.99 -10.17 8.04
CA THR A 62 7.80 -10.97 8.36
C THR A 62 6.52 -10.28 7.92
N SER A 63 6.39 -8.97 8.17
CA SER A 63 5.16 -8.23 7.93
C SER A 63 4.80 -8.15 6.44
N PHE A 64 5.79 -8.01 5.55
CA PHE A 64 5.56 -7.99 4.10
C PHE A 64 5.14 -9.35 3.52
N THR A 65 5.28 -10.46 4.25
CA THR A 65 4.73 -11.76 3.83
C THR A 65 3.21 -11.87 4.05
N HIS A 66 2.62 -10.96 4.83
CA HIS A 66 1.21 -11.04 5.18
C HIS A 66 0.31 -10.46 4.08
N THR A 67 -0.81 -11.13 3.83
CA THR A 67 -1.85 -10.58 2.96
C THR A 67 -2.47 -9.34 3.60
N PHE A 68 -3.07 -8.47 2.77
CA PHE A 68 -3.82 -7.28 3.22
C PHE A 68 -4.78 -7.59 4.37
N GLY A 69 -5.58 -8.67 4.24
CA GLY A 69 -6.54 -9.07 5.26
C GLY A 69 -5.88 -9.51 6.58
N THR A 70 -4.77 -10.24 6.50
CA THR A 70 -3.99 -10.64 7.68
C THR A 70 -3.38 -9.43 8.37
N MET A 71 -2.81 -8.48 7.60
CA MET A 71 -2.23 -7.26 8.14
C MET A 71 -3.29 -6.37 8.80
N LEU A 72 -4.43 -6.16 8.13
CA LEU A 72 -5.55 -5.42 8.70
C LEU A 72 -6.06 -6.05 10.01
N GLY A 73 -6.13 -7.38 10.06
CA GLY A 73 -6.47 -8.11 11.28
C GLY A 73 -5.48 -7.90 12.42
N LYS A 74 -4.17 -7.80 12.13
CA LYS A 74 -3.13 -7.49 13.11
C LYS A 74 -3.25 -6.05 13.63
N ILE A 75 -3.42 -5.07 12.75
CA ILE A 75 -3.65 -3.67 13.12
C ILE A 75 -4.90 -3.54 13.99
N LYS A 76 -6.00 -4.19 13.61
CA LYS A 76 -7.26 -4.18 14.38
C LYS A 76 -7.05 -4.67 15.82
N LYS A 77 -6.24 -5.71 16.03
CA LYS A 77 -5.94 -6.26 17.36
C LYS A 77 -5.17 -5.29 18.26
N THR A 78 -4.48 -4.30 17.71
CA THR A 78 -3.79 -3.27 18.51
C THR A 78 -4.79 -2.38 19.27
N GLY A 79 -6.02 -2.23 18.77
CA GLY A 79 -7.04 -1.34 19.34
C GLY A 79 -6.70 0.15 19.25
N ARG A 80 -5.69 0.53 18.46
CA ARG A 80 -5.16 1.91 18.41
C ARG A 80 -5.54 2.68 17.15
N LEU A 81 -6.01 2.00 16.11
CA LEU A 81 -6.45 2.64 14.87
C LEU A 81 -7.84 3.29 15.06
N PRO A 82 -8.07 4.54 14.60
CA PRO A 82 -9.39 5.18 14.66
C PRO A 82 -10.47 4.33 13.98
N ALA A 83 -11.64 4.22 14.61
CA ALA A 83 -12.72 3.34 14.14
C ALA A 83 -13.20 3.69 12.72
N GLU A 84 -13.24 4.97 12.38
CA GLU A 84 -13.61 5.44 11.04
C GLU A 84 -12.60 4.98 9.97
N LEU A 85 -11.30 5.13 10.25
CA LEU A 85 -10.24 4.71 9.33
C LEU A 85 -10.22 3.18 9.17
N LEU A 86 -10.39 2.44 10.27
CA LEU A 86 -10.55 0.99 10.23
C LEU A 86 -11.74 0.57 9.36
N ALA A 87 -12.90 1.20 9.54
CA ALA A 87 -14.10 0.89 8.77
C ALA A 87 -13.90 1.12 7.26
N ARG A 88 -13.20 2.19 6.88
CA ARG A 88 -12.89 2.47 5.47
C ARG A 88 -11.90 1.45 4.87
N LEU A 89 -10.89 1.01 5.63
CA LEU A 89 -9.97 -0.07 5.20
C LEU A 89 -10.70 -1.41 5.04
N GLU A 90 -11.62 -1.72 5.95
CA GLU A 90 -12.46 -2.92 5.85
C GLU A 90 -13.39 -2.84 4.61
N ALA A 91 -13.92 -1.65 4.32
CA ALA A 91 -14.79 -1.41 3.18
C ALA A 91 -14.07 -1.45 1.82
N CYS A 92 -12.78 -1.10 1.75
CA CYS A 92 -12.03 -1.14 0.48
C CYS A 92 -11.50 -2.54 0.13
N LYS A 93 -11.45 -3.46 1.11
CA LYS A 93 -10.92 -4.81 0.92
C LYS A 93 -11.57 -5.61 -0.23
N PRO A 94 -12.91 -5.63 -0.39
CA PRO A 94 -13.54 -6.37 -1.48
C PRO A 94 -13.10 -5.88 -2.86
N GLU A 95 -12.92 -4.58 -3.03
CA GLU A 95 -12.48 -3.99 -4.30
C GLU A 95 -11.01 -4.31 -4.58
N ARG A 96 -10.15 -4.22 -3.55
CA ARG A 96 -8.75 -4.66 -3.64
C ARG A 96 -8.66 -6.12 -4.06
N ASP A 97 -9.41 -7.01 -3.39
CA ASP A 97 -9.39 -8.43 -3.70
C ASP A 97 -9.92 -8.72 -5.12
N PHE A 98 -10.94 -7.97 -5.57
CA PHE A 98 -11.41 -8.05 -6.94
C PHE A 98 -10.31 -7.67 -7.93
N LEU A 99 -9.64 -6.53 -7.72
CA LEU A 99 -8.59 -6.03 -8.60
C LEU A 99 -7.43 -7.02 -8.70
N VAL A 100 -6.96 -7.55 -7.58
CA VAL A 100 -5.79 -8.44 -7.53
C VAL A 100 -6.09 -9.84 -8.07
N HIS A 101 -7.29 -10.37 -7.84
CA HIS A 101 -7.56 -11.80 -8.11
C HIS A 101 -8.51 -12.06 -9.29
N ARG A 102 -9.36 -11.10 -9.66
CA ARG A 102 -10.50 -11.36 -10.55
C ARG A 102 -10.61 -10.43 -11.73
N PHE A 103 -10.01 -9.24 -11.69
CA PHE A 103 -10.22 -8.15 -12.64
C PHE A 103 -10.21 -8.61 -14.11
N PHE A 104 -9.07 -9.13 -14.60
CA PHE A 104 -8.95 -9.51 -16.00
C PHE A 104 -9.85 -10.69 -16.37
N ARG A 105 -9.99 -11.68 -15.48
CA ARG A 105 -10.84 -12.84 -15.72
C ARG A 105 -12.30 -12.42 -15.88
N PHE A 106 -12.79 -11.56 -15.00
CA PHE A 106 -14.14 -11.00 -15.03
C PHE A 106 -14.44 -10.29 -16.36
N TYR A 107 -13.51 -9.45 -16.84
CA TYR A 107 -13.72 -8.73 -18.09
C TYR A 107 -13.63 -9.62 -19.34
N ILE A 108 -12.72 -10.60 -19.35
CA ILE A 108 -12.66 -11.60 -20.44
C ILE A 108 -13.92 -12.47 -20.51
N GLU A 109 -14.55 -12.74 -19.36
CA GLU A 109 -15.79 -13.52 -19.27
C GLU A 109 -17.07 -12.72 -19.60
N GLY A 110 -16.95 -11.49 -20.10
CA GLY A 110 -18.09 -10.66 -20.46
C GLY A 110 -18.60 -9.77 -19.33
N GLY A 111 -17.71 -9.34 -18.43
CA GLY A 111 -18.01 -8.39 -17.36
C GLY A 111 -18.48 -7.00 -17.84
N ALA A 112 -18.37 -6.71 -19.14
CA ALA A 112 -18.93 -5.57 -19.82
C ALA A 112 -19.25 -5.91 -21.29
N PRO A 113 -20.17 -5.17 -21.95
CA PRO A 113 -20.36 -5.24 -23.40
C PRO A 113 -19.05 -4.98 -24.15
N PRO A 114 -18.79 -5.66 -25.30
CA PRO A 114 -17.54 -5.48 -26.04
C PRO A 114 -17.23 -4.04 -26.47
N ASP A 115 -18.26 -3.23 -26.73
CA ASP A 115 -18.16 -1.81 -27.11
C ASP A 115 -17.92 -0.88 -25.91
N GLN A 116 -17.92 -1.41 -24.68
CA GLN A 116 -17.76 -0.66 -23.42
C GLN A 116 -16.66 -1.22 -22.52
N LEU A 117 -15.92 -2.23 -22.99
CA LEU A 117 -15.00 -3.02 -22.19
C LEU A 117 -13.90 -2.16 -21.55
N GLU A 118 -13.21 -1.38 -22.37
CA GLU A 118 -12.10 -0.52 -21.97
C GLU A 118 -12.61 0.62 -21.08
N ALA A 119 -13.73 1.24 -21.45
CA ALA A 119 -14.36 2.30 -20.65
C ALA A 119 -14.73 1.81 -19.24
N ALA A 120 -15.30 0.62 -19.12
CA ALA A 120 -15.64 0.02 -17.83
C ALA A 120 -14.39 -0.32 -16.99
N MET A 121 -13.35 -0.88 -17.64
CA MET A 121 -12.07 -1.16 -16.99
C MET A 121 -11.39 0.11 -16.47
N ILE A 122 -11.35 1.17 -17.29
CA ILE A 122 -10.77 2.47 -16.94
C ILE A 122 -11.53 3.08 -15.77
N ALA A 123 -12.86 3.20 -15.87
CA ALA A 123 -13.68 3.84 -14.85
C ALA A 123 -13.53 3.15 -13.48
N ARG A 124 -13.53 1.81 -13.45
CA ARG A 124 -13.34 1.06 -12.20
C ARG A 124 -11.93 1.24 -11.63
N SER A 125 -10.91 1.22 -12.49
CA SER A 125 -9.51 1.39 -12.06
C SER A 125 -9.25 2.79 -11.51
N ASP A 126 -9.76 3.83 -12.17
CA ASP A 126 -9.65 5.21 -11.69
C ASP A 126 -10.33 5.40 -10.34
N ALA A 127 -11.58 4.92 -10.20
CA ALA A 127 -12.33 5.01 -8.94
C ALA A 127 -11.62 4.28 -7.78
N ALA A 128 -11.09 3.09 -8.05
CA ALA A 128 -10.34 2.33 -7.05
C ALA A 128 -9.02 3.02 -6.68
N CYS A 129 -8.30 3.55 -7.67
CA CYS A 129 -7.07 4.30 -7.44
C CYS A 129 -7.31 5.50 -6.51
N ASP A 130 -8.36 6.27 -6.75
CA ASP A 130 -8.70 7.43 -5.93
C ASP A 130 -8.97 7.02 -4.47
N VAL A 131 -9.73 5.93 -4.26
CA VAL A 131 -10.02 5.38 -2.94
C VAL A 131 -8.75 4.92 -2.22
N PHE A 132 -7.90 4.13 -2.88
CA PHE A 132 -6.69 3.61 -2.24
C PHE A 132 -5.66 4.70 -1.95
N MET A 133 -5.49 5.67 -2.86
CA MET A 133 -4.58 6.80 -2.63
C MET A 133 -5.08 7.72 -1.52
N ALA A 134 -6.40 7.95 -1.42
CA ALA A 134 -6.96 8.70 -0.31
C ALA A 134 -6.75 7.97 1.03
N LEU A 135 -7.01 6.67 1.07
CA LEU A 135 -6.77 5.86 2.26
C LEU A 135 -5.31 5.82 2.65
N ASN A 136 -4.40 5.70 1.68
CA ASN A 136 -2.97 5.74 1.93
C ASN A 136 -2.55 7.03 2.62
N ARG A 137 -2.98 8.18 2.11
CA ARG A 137 -2.66 9.48 2.72
C ARG A 137 -3.21 9.62 4.14
N ASP A 138 -4.43 9.17 4.37
CA ASP A 138 -5.05 9.24 5.70
C ASP A 138 -4.34 8.31 6.70
N LEU A 139 -3.88 7.15 6.23
CA LEU A 139 -3.16 6.17 7.02
C LEU A 139 -1.73 6.65 7.33
N GLU A 140 -1.04 7.22 6.35
CA GLU A 140 0.27 7.87 6.49
C GLU A 140 0.23 9.05 7.46
N ALA A 141 -0.77 9.93 7.33
CA ALA A 141 -0.93 11.05 8.26
C ALA A 141 -1.14 10.57 9.70
N PHE A 142 -1.89 9.49 9.87
CA PHE A 142 -2.09 8.85 11.17
C PHE A 142 -0.79 8.22 11.71
N SER A 143 -0.08 7.43 10.90
CA SER A 143 1.12 6.70 11.31
C SER A 143 2.26 7.67 11.66
N HIS A 144 2.46 8.73 10.86
CA HIS A 144 3.42 9.79 11.18
C HIS A 144 3.08 10.51 12.47
N GLY A 145 1.83 10.93 12.66
CA GLY A 145 1.42 11.60 13.92
C GLY A 145 1.54 10.70 15.16
N MET A 146 1.48 9.38 14.99
CA MET A 146 1.75 8.43 16.05
C MET A 146 3.26 8.22 16.29
N ALA A 147 4.06 8.17 15.22
CA ALA A 147 5.51 8.02 15.28
C ALA A 147 6.21 9.22 15.96
N GLU A 148 5.68 10.43 15.80
CA GLU A 148 6.16 11.64 16.50
C GLU A 148 6.19 11.49 18.02
N ARG A 149 5.24 10.71 18.58
CA ARG A 149 5.20 10.43 20.04
C ARG A 149 6.38 9.60 20.52
N PHE A 150 7.06 8.93 19.60
CA PHE A 150 8.28 8.16 19.84
C PHE A 150 9.54 8.91 19.37
N GLY A 151 9.43 10.20 19.06
CA GLY A 151 10.55 11.04 18.66
C GLY A 151 10.94 10.93 17.18
N ILE A 152 10.15 10.23 16.36
CA ILE A 152 10.38 10.14 14.91
C ILE A 152 9.60 11.28 14.25
N THR A 153 10.30 12.33 13.83
CA THR A 153 9.68 13.51 13.21
C THR A 153 9.69 13.43 11.68
N ALA A 154 8.77 14.13 11.03
CA ALA A 154 8.74 14.23 9.56
C ALA A 154 10.07 14.77 8.98
N GLN A 155 10.72 15.71 9.68
CA GLN A 155 12.02 16.24 9.26
C GLN A 155 13.11 15.16 9.32
N MET A 156 13.16 14.36 10.39
CA MET A 156 14.12 13.26 10.49
C MET A 156 13.94 12.23 9.38
N ILE A 157 12.69 11.89 9.05
CA ILE A 157 12.39 10.98 7.94
C ILE A 157 12.87 11.60 6.61
N ALA A 158 12.60 12.88 6.37
CA ALA A 158 13.03 13.57 5.15
C ALA A 158 14.56 13.63 5.02
N ASP A 159 15.25 13.97 6.11
CA ASP A 159 16.72 14.05 6.15
C ASP A 159 17.36 12.68 5.85
N GLU A 160 16.80 11.59 6.41
CA GLU A 160 17.28 10.23 6.18
C GLU A 160 17.06 9.79 4.73
N ILE A 161 15.90 10.09 4.15
CA ILE A 161 15.62 9.80 2.73
C ILE A 161 16.59 10.56 1.82
N GLU A 162 16.86 11.83 2.09
CA GLU A 162 17.82 12.63 1.31
C GLU A 162 19.25 12.09 1.43
N ALA A 163 19.65 11.67 2.64
CA ALA A 163 20.94 11.06 2.90
C ALA A 163 21.14 9.75 2.12
N ASP A 164 20.14 8.85 2.14
CA ASP A 164 20.16 7.58 1.38
C ASP A 164 20.20 7.82 -0.14
N GLN A 165 19.39 8.75 -0.65
CA GLN A 165 19.44 9.13 -2.07
C GLN A 165 20.82 9.64 -2.49
N THR A 166 21.42 10.50 -1.66
CA THR A 166 22.78 11.02 -1.89
C THR A 166 23.82 9.91 -1.85
N ALA A 167 23.68 8.94 -0.95
CA ALA A 167 24.58 7.79 -0.84
C ALA A 167 24.50 6.90 -2.10
N ARG A 168 23.28 6.58 -2.57
CA ARG A 168 23.06 5.77 -3.79
C ARG A 168 23.59 6.43 -5.06
N GLN A 169 23.42 7.75 -5.17
CA GLN A 169 24.00 8.52 -6.29
C GLN A 169 25.54 8.49 -6.29
N ARG A 170 26.17 8.41 -5.11
CA ARG A 170 27.63 8.29 -4.98
C ARG A 170 28.14 6.87 -5.21
N SER A 171 27.35 5.84 -4.89
CA SER A 171 27.71 4.43 -5.15
C SER A 171 27.50 4.02 -6.61
N GLY A 172 26.74 4.78 -7.39
CA GLY A 172 26.46 4.50 -8.80
C GLY A 172 25.34 3.49 -9.03
N ASP A 173 24.50 3.24 -8.01
CA ASP A 173 23.39 2.27 -8.06
C ASP A 173 22.08 2.85 -8.65
N VAL A 174 22.18 3.73 -9.66
CA VAL A 174 21.02 4.28 -10.38
C VAL A 174 20.97 3.79 -11.81
#